data_AF-A0A812WXX8-F1
#
_entry.id   AF-A0A812WXX8-F1
#
_cell.length_a   1.000
_cell.length_b   1.000
_cell.length_c   1.000
_cell.angle_alpha   90.00
_cell.angle_beta   90.00
_cell.angle_gamma   90.00
#
_symmetry.space_group_name_H-M   'P 1'
#
loop_
_entity.id
_entity.type
_entity.pdbx_description
1 polymer ?
#
loop_
_entity_poly.entity_id
_entity_poly.type
_entity_poly.pdbx_seq_one_letter_code
_entity_poly.pdbx_strand_id
1 'polypeptide(L)' 'MFAKRGRFECQGVISLFKNERRSFCEVAQFIKKEFDKAFQGAWHVFVGKHFGAWVTYEAHKLVYFHIGQAGFLIYKHG' A
#
# COMPACT_ATOMS: atom_id res chain seq x y z
N MET A 1 -5.64 25.36 -7.34
CA MET A 1 -6.28 24.64 -6.21
C MET A 1 -5.52 23.34 -5.98
N PHE A 2 -4.90 23.26 -4.80
CA PHE A 2 -4.16 22.14 -4.20
C PHE A 2 -3.12 21.39 -5.03
N ALA A 3 -2.10 22.14 -5.46
CA ALA A 3 -0.75 21.65 -5.57
C ALA A 3 -0.11 21.63 -4.16
N LYS A 4 -0.02 20.45 -3.54
CA LYS A 4 1.05 20.13 -2.59
C LYS A 4 1.75 18.89 -3.11
N ARG A 5 2.91 19.13 -3.75
CA ARG A 5 3.94 18.13 -4.04
C ARG A 5 4.44 17.53 -2.72
N GLY A 6 3.69 16.60 -2.17
CA GLY A 6 4.25 15.54 -1.34
C GLY A 6 4.86 14.54 -2.31
N ARG A 7 6.18 14.62 -2.52
CA ARG A 7 6.94 13.52 -3.11
C ARG A 7 6.78 12.32 -2.17
N PHE A 8 5.74 11.52 -2.37
CA PHE A 8 5.85 10.09 -2.13
C PHE A 8 6.81 9.57 -3.20
N GLU A 9 8.10 9.85 -3.01
CA GLU A 9 9.13 9.26 -3.84
C GLU A 9 9.07 7.76 -3.56
N CYS A 10 8.52 7.03 -4.52
CA CYS A 10 8.47 5.56 -4.60
C CYS A 10 9.86 4.89 -4.60
N GLN A 11 10.90 5.54 -4.07
CA GLN A 11 12.26 5.02 -3.97
C GLN A 11 12.31 3.73 -3.12
N GLY A 12 11.41 3.59 -2.14
CA GLY A 12 11.23 2.34 -1.42
C GLY A 12 10.74 1.21 -2.33
N VAL A 13 9.67 1.41 -3.10
CA VAL A 13 9.05 0.35 -3.91
C VAL A 13 9.93 -0.09 -5.07
N ILE A 14 10.63 0.84 -5.73
CA ILE A 14 11.49 0.50 -6.89
C ILE A 14 12.75 -0.25 -6.45
N SER A 15 13.30 0.06 -5.27
CA SER A 15 14.44 -0.69 -4.70
C SER A 15 14.02 -2.07 -4.16
N LEU A 16 12.72 -2.32 -3.96
CA LEU A 16 12.17 -3.64 -3.57
C LEU A 16 12.26 -4.69 -4.69
N PHE A 17 12.23 -4.30 -5.96
CA PHE A 17 12.30 -5.25 -7.08
C PHE A 17 13.73 -5.66 -7.47
N LYS A 18 14.77 -5.01 -6.93
CA LYS A 18 16.17 -5.24 -7.36
C LYS A 18 16.87 -6.43 -6.70
N ASN A 19 16.23 -7.16 -5.77
CA ASN A 19 16.85 -8.35 -5.16
C ASN A 19 15.79 -9.44 -5.00
N GLU A 20 16.00 -10.57 -5.68
CA GLU A 20 15.12 -11.73 -5.67
C GLU A 20 14.94 -12.28 -4.24
N ARG A 21 13.68 -12.64 -3.92
CA ARG A 21 13.12 -13.01 -2.59
C ARG A 21 12.82 -11.82 -1.68
N ARG A 22 11.69 -11.14 -1.94
CA ARG A 22 11.01 -10.34 -0.91
C ARG A 22 9.60 -10.87 -0.75
N SER A 23 9.28 -11.28 0.47
CA SER A 23 7.98 -11.84 0.80
C SER A 23 6.93 -10.74 0.67
N PHE A 24 5.76 -11.03 0.08
CA PHE A 24 4.65 -10.06 0.03
C PHE A 24 4.30 -9.52 1.42
N CYS A 25 4.54 -10.31 2.48
CA CYS A 25 4.38 -9.91 3.86
C CYS A 25 5.30 -8.74 4.25
N GLU A 26 6.56 -8.74 3.83
CA GLU A 26 7.51 -7.66 4.14
C GLU A 26 7.11 -6.36 3.45
N VAL A 27 6.67 -6.47 2.20
CA VAL A 27 6.16 -5.34 1.42
C VAL A 27 4.90 -4.76 2.07
N ALA A 28 3.95 -5.63 2.46
CA ALA A 28 2.73 -5.21 3.14
C ALA A 28 3.02 -4.52 4.49
N GLN A 29 3.93 -5.08 5.30
CA GLN A 29 4.35 -4.51 6.57
C GLN A 29 5.00 -3.12 6.40
N PHE A 30 5.88 -2.98 5.41
CA PHE A 30 6.51 -1.70 5.11
C PHE A 30 5.48 -0.64 4.73
N ILE A 31 4.59 -0.96 3.78
CA ILE A 31 3.54 -0.03 3.35
C ILE A 31 2.64 0.35 4.54
N LYS A 32 2.23 -0.63 5.36
CA LYS A 32 1.40 -0.38 6.54
C LYS A 32 2.08 0.62 7.49
N LYS A 33 3.35 0.40 7.80
CA LYS A 33 4.13 1.28 8.70
C LYS A 33 4.19 2.71 8.18
N GLU A 34 4.44 2.89 6.89
CA GLU A 34 4.50 4.23 6.29
C GLU A 34 3.12 4.90 6.21
N PHE A 35 2.06 4.14 5.93
CA PHE A 35 0.69 4.65 5.92
C PHE A 35 0.20 5.04 7.33
N ASP A 36 0.42 4.21 8.34
CA ASP A 36 0.07 4.52 9.73
C ASP A 36 0.81 5.78 10.23
N LYS A 37 2.06 5.99 9.77
CA LYS A 37 2.86 7.17 10.11
C LYS A 37 2.39 8.43 9.37
N ALA A 38 2.08 8.32 8.08
CA ALA A 38 1.71 9.45 7.24
C ALA A 38 0.23 9.87 7.42
N PHE A 39 -0.64 8.91 7.72
CA PHE A 39 -2.07 9.08 7.81
C PHE A 39 -2.57 8.47 9.12
N GLN A 40 -3.01 9.31 10.05
CA GLN A 40 -3.50 8.86 11.36
C GLN A 40 -4.52 7.72 11.27
N GLY A 41 -4.40 6.77 12.21
CA GLY A 41 -5.29 5.62 12.36
C GLY A 41 -4.63 4.30 11.93
N ALA A 42 -5.41 3.22 11.97
CA ALA A 42 -4.95 1.88 11.62
C ALA A 42 -5.27 1.56 10.15
N TRP A 43 -4.24 1.45 9.32
CA TRP A 43 -4.39 1.02 7.93
C TRP A 43 -4.19 -0.49 7.78
N HIS A 44 -4.90 -1.05 6.81
CA HIS A 44 -4.86 -2.45 6.41
C HIS A 44 -4.24 -2.56 5.03
N VAL A 45 -3.31 -3.51 4.85
CA VAL A 45 -2.56 -3.67 3.61
C VAL A 45 -2.51 -5.13 3.21
N PHE A 46 -2.87 -5.40 1.95
CA PHE A 46 -2.79 -6.71 1.30
C PHE A 46 -1.92 -6.59 0.06
N VAL A 47 -1.01 -7.56 -0.12
CA VAL A 47 -0.16 -7.67 -1.30
C VAL A 47 -0.14 -9.13 -1.73
N GLY A 48 -0.38 -9.41 -3.01
CA GLY A 48 -0.37 -10.77 -3.52
C GLY A 48 -0.62 -10.86 -5.03
N LYS A 49 -0.39 -12.03 -5.62
CA LYS A 49 -0.64 -12.27 -7.07
C LYS A 49 -2.12 -12.47 -7.37
N HIS A 50 -2.80 -13.23 -6.52
CA HIS A 50 -4.22 -13.57 -6.68
C HIS A 50 -4.90 -13.47 -5.33
N PHE A 51 -5.79 -12.49 -5.17
CA PHE A 51 -6.63 -12.36 -3.98
C PHE A 51 -7.93 -11.67 -4.35
N GLY A 52 -9.00 -12.04 -3.64
CA GLY A 52 -10.26 -11.31 -3.59
C GLY A 52 -10.47 -10.81 -2.17
N ALA A 53 -11.02 -9.61 -2.02
CA ALA A 53 -11.30 -9.02 -0.72
C ALA A 53 -12.67 -8.35 -0.72
N TRP A 54 -13.45 -8.61 0.32
CA TRP A 54 -14.69 -7.89 0.62
C TRP A 54 -14.45 -7.08 1.88
N VAL A 55 -14.41 -5.76 1.76
CA VAL A 55 -14.01 -4.88 2.86
C VAL A 55 -14.95 -3.69 2.96
N THR A 56 -15.28 -3.32 4.19
CA THR A 56 -15.93 -2.03 4.49
C THR A 56 -14.82 -1.01 4.74
N TYR A 57 -14.90 0.15 4.11
CA TYR A 57 -13.87 1.18 4.18
C TYR A 57 -14.47 2.58 4.36
N GLU A 58 -13.70 3.47 4.99
CA GLU A 58 -14.05 4.88 5.11
C GLU A 58 -14.05 5.56 3.73
N ALA A 59 -14.97 6.50 3.50
CA ALA A 59 -15.05 7.24 2.23
C ALA A 59 -13.70 7.87 1.88
N HIS A 60 -13.24 7.65 0.63
CA HIS A 60 -11.95 8.12 0.11
C HIS A 60 -10.70 7.56 0.81
N LYS A 61 -10.81 6.48 1.59
CA LYS A 61 -9.67 5.80 2.26
C LYS A 61 -9.43 4.39 1.70
N LEU A 62 -9.55 4.24 0.37
CA LEU A 62 -9.30 3.00 -0.35
C LEU A 62 -8.34 3.27 -1.51
N VAL A 63 -7.30 2.45 -1.63
CA VAL A 63 -6.37 2.46 -2.74
C VAL A 63 -6.19 1.03 -3.25
N TYR A 64 -6.44 0.80 -4.53
CA TYR A 64 -6.29 -0.49 -5.18
C TYR A 64 -5.59 -0.33 -6.53
N PHE A 65 -4.47 -1.05 -6.72
CA PHE A 65 -3.67 -0.98 -7.95
C PHE A 65 -2.81 -2.23 -8.13
N HIS A 66 -2.21 -2.37 -9.31
CA HIS A 66 -1.28 -3.45 -9.63
C HIS A 66 0.08 -2.88 -10.05
N ILE A 67 1.16 -3.57 -9.67
CA ILE A 67 2.50 -3.40 -10.25
C ILE A 67 2.95 -4.76 -10.76
N GLY A 68 3.09 -4.89 -12.08
CA GLY A 68 3.35 -6.18 -12.72
C GLY A 68 2.25 -7.18 -12.38
N GLN A 69 2.63 -8.33 -11.80
CA GLN A 69 1.70 -9.38 -11.38
C GLN A 69 1.24 -9.26 -9.92
N ALA A 70 1.69 -8.26 -9.17
CA ALA A 70 1.30 -8.08 -7.78
C ALA A 70 0.18 -7.04 -7.68
N GLY A 71 -0.94 -7.44 -7.07
CA GLY A 71 -2.00 -6.53 -6.63
C GLY A 71 -1.71 -5.98 -5.24
N PHE A 72 -2.13 -4.74 -5.02
CA PHE A 72 -1.99 -4.00 -3.78
C PHE A 72 -3.37 -3.47 -3.40
N LEU A 73 -3.80 -3.76 -2.19
CA LEU A 73 -5.04 -3.24 -1.61
C LEU A 73 -4.70 -2.61 -0.26
N ILE A 74 -4.95 -1.31 -0.13
CA ILE A 74 -4.69 -0.53 1.07
C ILE A 74 -5.99 0.18 1.45
N TYR A 75 -6.47 -0.01 2.67
CA TYR A 75 -7.68 0.67 3.13
C TYR A 75 -7.67 0.96 4.63
N LYS A 76 -8.52 1.92 5.03
CA LYS A 76 -8.83 2.20 6.43
C LYS A 76 -10.29 1.88 6.70
N HIS A 77 -10.55 1.28 7.86
CA HIS A 77 -11.90 1.02 8.34
C HIS A 77 -11.98 1.41 9.82
N GLY A 78 -13.16 1.90 10.23
CA GLY A 78 -13.40 2.55 11.52
C GLY A 78 -14.04 3.90 11.31
#